data_AF-A0A1F0F4Z2-F1
#
_entry.id   AF-A0A1F0F4Z2-F1
#
_cell.length_a   1.000
_cell.length_b   1.000
_cell.length_c   1.000
_cell.angle_alpha   90.00
_cell.angle_beta   90.00
_cell.angle_gamma   90.00
#
_symmetry.space_group_name_H-M   'P 1'
#
loop_
_entity.id
_entity.type
_entity.pdbx_description
1 polymer ?
#
loop_
_entity_poly.entity_id
_entity_poly.type
_entity_poly.pdbx_seq_one_letter_code
_entity_poly.pdbx_strand_id
1 'polypeptide(L)'
;MQMFKRGIGIVAIFIMILCLGGCRMSANYTNNTETKDQNVVLTDQQKEILTKEELPLDYSQLTGKQKIYLSMADDMLTYVNEKYAPYGVHFTYIAYHHPELLDKEARSILIVPDGYDPEIDTVEVSKKDGNYEDDYLDFAVRIEFEKLLNKHFAEFLPEEQFRVYVSSLDFGDVKTEEFTKLNEDFLMQHTISRIGAYILISDEICKTDDELMKFTTEFFTWMKENKFYGGPWVEVCRNERFTSSEHKDFSEVREGRIAFALGTVRKGQEFDIEIRGSVEQGGK
;
A
#
# COMPACT_ATOMS: atom_id res chain seq x y z
N MET A 1 54.43 -8.19 26.41
CA MET A 1 55.57 -9.11 26.19
C MET A 1 55.03 -10.54 26.19
N GLN A 2 55.50 -11.38 25.26
CA GLN A 2 54.97 -12.70 24.81
C GLN A 2 53.69 -12.55 23.96
N MET A 3 53.68 -12.59 22.62
CA MET A 3 54.27 -13.51 21.63
C MET A 3 53.92 -14.98 21.82
N PHE A 4 52.87 -15.44 21.13
CA PHE A 4 52.79 -16.80 20.60
C PHE A 4 52.70 -16.74 19.07
N LYS A 5 53.70 -17.34 18.41
CA LYS A 5 53.74 -17.65 16.98
C LYS A 5 53.65 -19.19 16.86
N ARG A 6 52.94 -19.70 15.84
CA ARG A 6 53.38 -20.69 14.81
C ARG A 6 52.31 -21.72 14.39
N GLY A 7 52.24 -21.92 13.07
CA GLY A 7 51.72 -23.13 12.38
C GLY A 7 50.59 -22.85 11.39
N ILE A 8 50.80 -22.27 10.21
CA ILE A 8 51.06 -22.92 8.90
C ILE A 8 50.40 -24.30 8.72
N GLY A 9 49.34 -24.33 7.91
CA GLY A 9 48.82 -25.51 7.22
C GLY A 9 48.32 -25.09 5.85
N ILE A 10 49.05 -25.47 4.80
CA ILE A 10 48.74 -25.23 3.38
C ILE A 10 47.68 -26.25 2.96
N VAL A 11 46.54 -25.80 2.45
CA VAL A 11 45.67 -26.61 1.58
C VAL A 11 45.34 -25.77 0.35
N ALA A 12 45.91 -26.17 -0.78
CA ALA A 12 45.62 -25.62 -2.09
C ALA A 12 44.39 -26.35 -2.66
N ILE A 13 43.36 -25.60 -3.04
CA ILE A 13 42.32 -26.08 -3.97
C ILE A 13 42.15 -25.00 -5.05
N PHE A 14 42.59 -25.34 -6.25
CA PHE A 14 42.27 -24.68 -7.50
C PHE A 14 40.90 -25.20 -7.99
N ILE A 15 39.90 -24.32 -8.16
CA ILE A 15 38.82 -24.52 -9.14
C ILE A 15 38.52 -23.18 -9.83
N MET A 16 38.32 -23.32 -11.15
CA MET A 16 38.35 -22.33 -12.22
C MET A 16 37.24 -21.28 -12.24
N ILE A 17 37.61 -20.18 -12.89
CA ILE A 17 36.89 -18.98 -13.30
C ILE A 17 35.81 -19.27 -14.35
N LEU A 18 34.68 -18.54 -14.26
CA LEU A 18 33.80 -17.93 -15.30
C LEU A 18 32.39 -17.81 -14.65
N CYS A 19 31.79 -16.64 -14.39
CA CYS A 19 31.43 -15.53 -15.28
C CYS A 19 31.41 -14.21 -14.48
N LEU A 20 32.13 -13.17 -14.92
CA LEU A 20 31.64 -12.00 -15.67
C LEU A 20 30.69 -11.07 -14.88
N GLY A 21 31.15 -9.84 -14.61
CA GLY A 21 30.27 -8.69 -14.35
C GLY A 21 30.39 -7.94 -13.02
N GLY A 22 31.58 -7.85 -12.41
CA GLY A 22 31.79 -7.06 -11.18
C GLY A 22 32.88 -6.01 -11.32
N CYS A 23 32.74 -5.04 -12.22
CA CYS A 23 33.62 -3.88 -12.24
C CYS A 23 33.32 -2.98 -11.04
N ARG A 24 34.13 -3.11 -9.98
CA ARG A 24 34.35 -2.05 -9.00
C ARG A 24 34.93 -0.84 -9.74
N MET A 25 34.13 0.22 -9.89
CA MET A 25 34.61 1.47 -10.46
C MET A 25 35.29 2.29 -9.35
N SER A 26 36.61 2.36 -9.44
CA SER A 26 37.44 3.36 -8.77
C SER A 26 37.06 4.74 -9.31
N ALA A 27 36.60 5.64 -8.44
CA ALA A 27 36.31 7.02 -8.80
C ALA A 27 37.62 7.81 -8.91
N ASN A 28 38.15 7.93 -10.13
CA ASN A 28 39.07 9.01 -10.48
C ASN A 28 38.23 10.26 -10.80
N TYR A 29 38.23 11.24 -9.89
CA TYR A 29 37.75 12.59 -10.14
C TYR A 29 38.64 13.25 -11.21
N THR A 30 38.16 13.28 -12.45
CA THR A 30 38.69 14.13 -13.52
C THR A 30 37.52 14.85 -14.20
N ASN A 31 37.64 16.18 -14.30
CA ASN A 31 36.61 17.13 -14.75
C ASN A 31 36.26 16.93 -16.24
N ASN A 32 35.36 15.99 -16.54
CA ASN A 32 34.78 15.74 -17.87
C ASN A 32 33.28 15.36 -17.75
N THR A 33 32.51 16.09 -16.94
CA THR A 33 31.08 15.82 -16.74
C THR A 33 30.19 16.41 -17.84
N GLU A 34 30.57 17.53 -18.45
CA GLU A 34 29.72 18.24 -19.43
C GLU A 34 29.52 17.47 -20.75
N THR A 35 30.56 16.78 -21.25
CA THR A 35 30.47 16.00 -22.50
C THR A 35 29.80 14.63 -22.33
N LYS A 36 29.69 14.12 -21.10
CA LYS A 36 29.06 12.82 -20.83
C LYS A 36 27.54 12.91 -20.83
N ASP A 37 26.99 14.05 -20.40
CA ASP A 37 25.55 14.23 -20.24
C ASP A 37 24.84 14.61 -21.55
N GLN A 38 25.54 15.25 -22.51
CA GLN A 38 24.97 15.66 -23.79
C GLN A 38 24.56 14.50 -24.74
N ASN A 39 24.96 13.27 -24.43
CA ASN A 39 24.69 12.09 -25.26
C ASN A 39 23.76 11.06 -24.57
N VAL A 40 23.19 11.40 -23.41
CA VAL A 40 22.27 10.50 -22.72
C VAL A 40 20.91 10.55 -23.40
N VAL A 41 20.48 9.41 -23.94
CA VAL A 41 19.14 9.22 -24.48
C VAL A 41 18.27 8.62 -23.39
N LEU A 42 17.25 9.36 -22.96
CA LEU A 42 16.29 8.89 -21.96
C LEU A 42 15.41 7.77 -22.50
N THR A 43 15.15 6.76 -21.66
CA THR A 43 14.10 5.76 -21.92
C THR A 43 12.72 6.40 -21.83
N ASP A 44 11.68 5.75 -22.36
CA ASP A 44 10.32 6.28 -22.26
C ASP A 44 9.83 6.32 -20.81
N GLN A 45 10.19 5.32 -19.99
CA GLN A 45 9.94 5.31 -18.55
C GLN A 45 10.61 6.51 -17.84
N GLN A 46 11.86 6.83 -18.18
CA GLN A 46 12.56 7.99 -17.61
C GLN A 46 11.91 9.31 -18.02
N LYS A 47 11.41 9.43 -19.27
CA LYS A 47 10.68 10.63 -19.72
C LYS A 47 9.37 10.78 -18.95
N GLU A 48 8.66 9.69 -18.69
CA GLU A 48 7.43 9.70 -17.90
C GLU A 48 7.68 10.20 -16.48
N ILE A 49 8.68 9.63 -15.79
CA ILE A 49 9.09 10.06 -14.44
C ILE A 49 9.42 11.56 -14.44
N LEU A 50 10.25 12.03 -15.37
CA LEU A 50 10.60 13.45 -15.46
C LEU A 50 9.39 14.34 -15.73
N THR A 51 8.46 13.90 -16.57
CA THR A 51 7.24 14.65 -16.87
C THR A 51 6.36 14.78 -15.64
N LYS A 52 6.19 13.69 -14.85
CA LYS A 52 5.40 13.68 -13.62
C LYS A 52 5.98 14.57 -12.52
N GLU A 53 7.29 14.68 -12.47
CA GLU A 53 8.03 15.54 -11.52
C GLU A 53 8.24 16.97 -12.05
N GLU A 54 7.67 17.30 -13.21
CA GLU A 54 7.83 18.61 -13.88
C GLU A 54 9.30 19.01 -14.13
N LEU A 55 10.15 18.02 -14.43
CA LEU A 55 11.58 18.18 -14.68
C LEU A 55 11.93 18.25 -16.18
N PRO A 56 13.06 18.89 -16.54
CA PRO A 56 13.53 18.93 -17.92
C PRO A 56 13.76 17.54 -18.53
N LEU A 57 13.28 17.34 -19.76
CA LEU A 57 13.56 16.13 -20.55
C LEU A 57 14.96 16.12 -21.19
N ASP A 58 15.70 17.23 -21.12
CA ASP A 58 17.12 17.26 -21.47
C ASP A 58 17.94 16.83 -20.25
N TYR A 59 18.53 15.63 -20.32
CA TYR A 59 19.32 15.06 -19.22
C TYR A 59 20.46 15.98 -18.78
N SER A 60 21.03 16.78 -19.69
CA SER A 60 22.12 17.71 -19.35
C SER A 60 21.66 18.86 -18.43
N GLN A 61 20.37 19.19 -18.44
CA GLN A 61 19.77 20.22 -17.60
C GLN A 61 19.43 19.72 -16.19
N LEU A 62 19.48 18.41 -15.94
CA LEU A 62 19.24 17.84 -14.62
C LEU A 62 20.45 18.05 -13.69
N THR A 63 20.16 18.47 -12.46
CA THR A 63 21.14 18.50 -11.37
C THR A 63 21.62 17.09 -11.04
N GLY A 64 22.81 16.96 -10.43
CA GLY A 64 23.32 15.65 -10.01
C GLY A 64 22.37 14.89 -9.07
N LYS A 65 21.61 15.60 -8.23
CA LYS A 65 20.59 14.99 -7.36
C LYS A 65 19.41 14.45 -8.18
N GLN A 66 18.89 15.23 -9.13
CA GLN A 66 17.81 14.80 -10.03
C GLN A 66 18.22 13.59 -10.87
N LYS A 67 19.47 13.52 -11.33
CA LYS A 67 20.00 12.36 -12.06
C LYS A 67 20.04 11.09 -11.20
N ILE A 68 20.47 11.21 -9.94
CA ILE A 68 20.46 10.08 -8.99
C ILE A 68 19.02 9.63 -8.73
N TYR A 69 18.12 10.57 -8.48
CA TYR A 69 16.73 10.28 -8.22
C TYR A 69 16.05 9.61 -9.44
N LEU A 70 16.24 10.14 -10.64
CA LEU A 70 15.72 9.53 -11.88
C LEU A 70 16.17 8.09 -12.02
N SER A 71 17.47 7.81 -11.84
CA SER A 71 18.00 6.44 -11.90
C SER A 71 17.39 5.54 -10.82
N MET A 72 17.13 6.06 -9.63
CA MET A 72 16.55 5.27 -8.55
C MET A 72 15.07 4.95 -8.78
N ALA A 73 14.29 5.93 -9.23
CA ALA A 73 12.88 5.73 -9.55
C ALA A 73 12.73 4.75 -10.72
N ASP A 74 13.58 4.88 -11.75
CA ASP A 74 13.64 3.98 -12.90
C ASP A 74 13.95 2.52 -12.47
N ASP A 75 14.93 2.33 -11.57
CA ASP A 75 15.26 1.01 -11.03
C ASP A 75 14.11 0.41 -10.18
N MET A 76 13.48 1.21 -9.31
CA MET A 76 12.38 0.77 -8.44
C MET A 76 11.14 0.38 -9.25
N LEU A 77 10.80 1.17 -10.26
CA LEU A 77 9.67 0.90 -11.14
C LEU A 77 9.93 -0.32 -12.03
N THR A 78 11.17 -0.51 -12.49
CA THR A 78 11.57 -1.73 -13.20
C THR A 78 11.45 -2.95 -12.29
N TYR A 79 11.97 -2.88 -11.05
CA TYR A 79 11.89 -3.96 -10.07
C TYR A 79 10.46 -4.46 -9.86
N VAL A 80 9.52 -3.55 -9.58
CA VAL A 80 8.15 -3.92 -9.23
C VAL A 80 7.38 -4.45 -10.44
N ASN A 81 7.58 -3.86 -11.62
CA ASN A 81 6.98 -4.35 -12.86
C ASN A 81 7.52 -5.74 -13.24
N GLU A 82 8.83 -6.00 -13.10
CA GLU A 82 9.39 -7.34 -13.34
C GLU A 82 8.89 -8.37 -12.33
N LYS A 83 8.79 -7.99 -11.05
CA LYS A 83 8.32 -8.87 -9.97
C LYS A 83 6.90 -9.37 -10.20
N TYR A 84 5.99 -8.50 -10.67
CA TYR A 84 4.58 -8.84 -10.84
C TYR A 84 4.11 -9.06 -12.29
N ALA A 85 4.99 -8.88 -13.28
CA ALA A 85 4.71 -9.22 -14.69
C ALA A 85 4.15 -10.64 -14.91
N PRO A 86 4.62 -11.70 -14.22
CA PRO A 86 4.04 -13.04 -14.37
C PRO A 86 2.56 -13.15 -13.99
N TYR A 87 2.04 -12.18 -13.21
CA TYR A 87 0.66 -12.11 -12.79
C TYR A 87 -0.16 -11.09 -13.60
N GLY A 88 0.43 -10.48 -14.64
CA GLY A 88 -0.24 -9.50 -15.49
C GLY A 88 -0.51 -8.16 -14.81
N VAL A 89 0.23 -7.84 -13.75
CA VAL A 89 0.13 -6.55 -13.05
C VAL A 89 1.23 -5.63 -13.57
N HIS A 90 0.84 -4.42 -13.95
CA HIS A 90 1.73 -3.34 -14.34
C HIS A 90 1.44 -2.12 -13.48
N PHE A 91 2.47 -1.30 -13.31
CA PHE A 91 2.41 -0.12 -12.46
C PHE A 91 2.82 1.14 -13.21
N THR A 92 2.07 2.20 -12.94
CA THR A 92 2.33 3.55 -13.41
C THR A 92 2.97 4.37 -12.29
N TYR A 93 3.96 5.19 -12.66
CA TYR A 93 4.62 6.10 -11.72
C TYR A 93 3.70 7.24 -11.28
N ILE A 94 3.64 7.52 -9.97
CA ILE A 94 2.90 8.69 -9.43
C ILE A 94 3.87 9.79 -9.03
N ALA A 95 4.68 9.56 -8.01
CA ALA A 95 5.46 10.61 -7.37
C ALA A 95 6.62 10.04 -6.54
N TYR A 96 7.59 10.90 -6.26
CA TYR A 96 8.69 10.55 -5.39
C TYR A 96 8.33 10.91 -3.96
N HIS A 97 8.41 9.94 -3.07
CA HIS A 97 8.18 10.19 -1.67
C HIS A 97 9.48 10.66 -1.02
N HIS A 98 9.50 11.94 -0.64
CA HIS A 98 10.52 12.50 0.24
C HIS A 98 10.03 12.34 1.68
N PRO A 99 10.56 11.42 2.49
CA PRO A 99 10.20 11.40 3.90
C PRO A 99 10.71 12.68 4.55
N GLU A 100 9.79 13.60 4.83
CA GLU A 100 10.08 14.75 5.66
C GLU A 100 10.31 14.24 7.10
N LEU A 101 11.50 14.52 7.62
CA LEU A 101 11.86 14.73 9.04
C LEU A 101 12.69 13.68 9.80
N LEU A 102 12.75 12.38 9.48
CA LEU A 102 13.49 11.47 10.37
C LEU A 102 14.35 10.36 9.75
N ASP A 103 14.22 10.03 8.47
CA ASP A 103 15.04 8.97 7.87
C ASP A 103 15.77 9.46 6.63
N LYS A 104 17.10 9.61 6.73
CA LYS A 104 17.95 10.11 5.63
C LYS A 104 18.19 9.06 4.54
N GLU A 105 17.71 7.84 4.73
CA GLU A 105 18.02 6.69 3.88
C GLU A 105 16.80 6.04 3.20
N ALA A 106 15.57 6.28 3.70
CA ALA A 106 14.36 5.81 3.01
C ALA A 106 14.12 6.67 1.77
N ARG A 107 14.42 6.10 0.61
CA ARG A 107 14.06 6.64 -0.70
C ARG A 107 12.99 5.72 -1.26
N SER A 108 11.84 6.28 -1.58
CA SER A 108 10.72 5.50 -2.12
C SER A 108 10.00 6.25 -3.22
N ILE A 109 9.33 5.48 -4.07
CA ILE A 109 8.40 5.99 -5.07
C ILE A 109 7.00 5.52 -4.71
N LEU A 110 6.02 6.36 -5.05
CA LEU A 110 4.62 5.98 -5.09
C LEU A 110 4.28 5.57 -6.53
N ILE A 111 3.65 4.41 -6.66
CA ILE A 111 3.14 3.86 -7.92
C ILE A 111 1.68 3.49 -7.75
N VAL A 112 0.96 3.31 -8.86
CA VAL A 112 -0.41 2.80 -8.87
C VAL A 112 -0.48 1.60 -9.81
N PRO A 113 -1.13 0.50 -9.43
CA PRO A 113 -1.39 -0.59 -10.37
C PRO A 113 -2.40 -0.15 -11.44
N ASP A 114 -2.22 -0.62 -12.68
CA ASP A 114 -3.09 -0.25 -13.78
C ASP A 114 -4.57 -0.56 -13.49
N GLY A 115 -5.44 0.41 -13.77
CA GLY A 115 -6.89 0.31 -13.54
C GLY A 115 -7.37 0.75 -12.15
N TYR A 116 -6.46 1.18 -11.27
CA TYR A 116 -6.79 1.73 -9.94
C TYR A 116 -6.62 3.25 -9.90
N ASP A 117 -7.18 3.88 -8.85
CA ASP A 117 -7.19 5.33 -8.70
C ASP A 117 -5.88 5.84 -8.06
N PRO A 118 -5.09 6.68 -8.74
CA PRO A 118 -3.80 7.15 -8.25
C PRO A 118 -3.85 8.02 -6.99
N GLU A 119 -5.02 8.54 -6.58
CA GLU A 119 -5.14 9.37 -5.38
C GLU A 119 -5.27 8.55 -4.09
N ILE A 120 -5.76 7.32 -4.20
CA ILE A 120 -6.17 6.50 -3.05
C ILE A 120 -5.55 5.09 -3.06
N ASP A 121 -5.20 4.58 -4.24
CA ASP A 121 -4.73 3.21 -4.44
C ASP A 121 -3.22 3.15 -4.73
N THR A 122 -2.47 3.92 -3.96
CA THR A 122 -1.02 4.00 -4.09
C THR A 122 -0.32 2.83 -3.43
N VAL A 123 0.78 2.41 -4.03
CA VAL A 123 1.72 1.39 -3.57
C VAL A 123 3.08 2.07 -3.39
N GLU A 124 3.78 1.78 -2.30
CA GLU A 124 5.12 2.29 -2.03
C GLU A 124 6.16 1.23 -2.43
N VAL A 125 7.17 1.67 -3.20
CA VAL A 125 8.39 0.89 -3.44
C VAL A 125 9.55 1.61 -2.80
N SER A 126 10.26 0.95 -1.90
CA SER A 126 11.37 1.53 -1.13
C SER A 126 12.66 0.76 -1.35
N LYS A 127 13.80 1.45 -1.15
CA LYS A 127 15.12 0.83 -1.13
C LYS A 127 15.63 0.77 0.31
N LYS A 128 15.84 -0.42 0.84
CA LYS A 128 16.38 -0.67 2.20
C LYS A 128 17.55 -1.64 2.13
N ASP A 129 18.67 -1.28 2.77
CA ASP A 129 19.88 -2.12 2.86
C ASP A 129 20.39 -2.68 1.51
N GLY A 130 20.17 -1.93 0.42
CA GLY A 130 20.57 -2.32 -0.93
C GLY A 130 19.57 -3.19 -1.69
N ASN A 131 18.47 -3.61 -1.05
CA ASN A 131 17.36 -4.33 -1.67
C ASN A 131 16.15 -3.43 -1.91
N TYR A 132 15.26 -3.85 -2.81
CA TYR A 132 13.97 -3.22 -3.03
C TYR A 132 12.87 -4.00 -2.30
N GLU A 133 11.96 -3.25 -1.67
CA GLU A 133 10.76 -3.74 -0.99
C GLU A 133 9.57 -2.96 -1.53
N ASP A 134 8.41 -3.63 -1.62
CA ASP A 134 7.14 -3.02 -2.00
C ASP A 134 6.01 -3.53 -1.10
N ASP A 135 4.96 -2.73 -0.98
CA ASP A 135 3.74 -3.07 -0.21
C ASP A 135 2.58 -3.53 -1.10
N TYR A 136 2.83 -3.93 -2.36
CA TYR A 136 1.75 -4.29 -3.29
C TYR A 136 0.94 -5.49 -2.83
N LEU A 137 1.55 -6.48 -2.15
CA LEU A 137 0.79 -7.61 -1.62
C LEU A 137 -0.19 -7.18 -0.53
N ASP A 138 0.20 -6.26 0.34
CA ASP A 138 -0.69 -5.69 1.35
C ASP A 138 -1.82 -4.90 0.69
N PHE A 139 -1.50 -4.12 -0.35
CA PHE A 139 -2.49 -3.45 -1.18
C PHE A 139 -3.48 -4.45 -1.82
N ALA A 140 -3.00 -5.53 -2.43
CA ALA A 140 -3.85 -6.52 -3.09
C ALA A 140 -4.78 -7.22 -2.09
N VAL A 141 -4.26 -7.60 -0.91
CA VAL A 141 -5.07 -8.19 0.16
C VAL A 141 -6.13 -7.20 0.64
N ARG A 142 -5.80 -5.91 0.79
CA ARG A 142 -6.74 -4.84 1.14
C ARG A 142 -7.89 -4.77 0.14
N ILE A 143 -7.60 -4.77 -1.16
CA ILE A 143 -8.61 -4.73 -2.23
C ILE A 143 -9.54 -5.96 -2.15
N GLU A 144 -9.00 -7.16 -2.01
CA GLU A 144 -9.82 -8.38 -1.93
C GLU A 144 -10.63 -8.45 -0.63
N PHE A 145 -10.09 -7.95 0.49
CA PHE A 145 -10.81 -7.86 1.75
C PHE A 145 -11.94 -6.81 1.69
N GLU A 146 -11.72 -5.69 1.02
CA GLU A 146 -12.76 -4.69 0.77
C GLU A 146 -13.89 -5.23 -0.11
N LYS A 147 -13.57 -6.03 -1.14
CA LYS A 147 -14.57 -6.76 -1.94
C LYS A 147 -15.38 -7.74 -1.09
N LEU A 148 -14.74 -8.49 -0.20
CA LEU A 148 -15.41 -9.39 0.74
C LEU A 148 -16.40 -8.62 1.63
N LEU A 149 -15.99 -7.49 2.19
CA LEU A 149 -16.87 -6.65 3.02
C LEU A 149 -18.02 -6.07 2.21
N ASN A 150 -17.76 -5.52 1.02
CA ASN A 150 -18.82 -5.01 0.14
C ASN A 150 -19.85 -6.10 -0.19
N LYS A 151 -19.39 -7.29 -0.56
CA LYS A 151 -20.27 -8.44 -0.81
C LYS A 151 -21.09 -8.80 0.43
N HIS A 152 -20.46 -8.87 1.60
CA HIS A 152 -21.15 -9.16 2.86
C HIS A 152 -22.27 -8.16 3.13
N PHE A 153 -22.00 -6.85 3.04
CA PHE A 153 -23.02 -5.82 3.29
C PHE A 153 -24.11 -5.77 2.21
N ALA A 154 -23.77 -6.03 0.95
CA ALA A 154 -24.73 -6.07 -0.16
C ALA A 154 -25.79 -7.19 -0.01
N GLU A 155 -25.56 -8.19 0.84
CA GLU A 155 -26.58 -9.22 1.13
C GLU A 155 -27.82 -8.65 1.86
N PHE A 156 -27.67 -7.51 2.54
CA PHE A 156 -28.74 -6.93 3.37
C PHE A 156 -28.87 -5.40 3.28
N LEU A 157 -27.95 -4.71 2.60
CA LEU A 157 -28.01 -3.29 2.30
C LEU A 157 -28.05 -3.05 0.78
N PRO A 158 -28.83 -2.06 0.29
CA PRO A 158 -28.71 -1.62 -1.10
C PRO A 158 -27.32 -1.02 -1.36
N GLU A 159 -26.67 -1.39 -2.46
CA GLU A 159 -25.30 -0.96 -2.81
C GLU A 159 -25.14 0.56 -2.86
N GLU A 160 -26.20 1.29 -3.21
CA GLU A 160 -26.19 2.75 -3.25
C GLU A 160 -26.17 3.39 -1.85
N GLN A 161 -26.58 2.66 -0.80
CA GLN A 161 -26.81 3.16 0.56
C GLN A 161 -25.67 2.89 1.55
N PHE A 162 -24.57 2.27 1.11
CA PHE A 162 -23.39 2.07 1.95
C PHE A 162 -22.07 2.20 1.19
N ARG A 163 -20.99 2.56 1.90
CA ARG A 163 -19.62 2.54 1.36
C ARG A 163 -18.70 1.83 2.34
N VAL A 164 -17.80 1.02 1.82
CA VAL A 164 -16.73 0.38 2.60
C VAL A 164 -15.41 0.96 2.14
N TYR A 165 -14.56 1.32 3.09
CA TYR A 165 -13.16 1.65 2.83
C TYR A 165 -12.28 0.95 3.84
N VAL A 166 -11.35 0.12 3.38
CA VAL A 166 -10.36 -0.52 4.24
C VAL A 166 -9.10 0.33 4.25
N SER A 167 -8.76 0.89 5.41
CA SER A 167 -7.60 1.77 5.58
C SER A 167 -6.32 1.02 5.92
N SER A 168 -6.43 -0.12 6.59
CA SER A 168 -5.28 -0.93 7.00
C SER A 168 -5.71 -2.33 7.38
N LEU A 169 -4.83 -3.30 7.18
CA LEU A 169 -4.97 -4.63 7.74
C LEU A 169 -3.58 -5.26 7.90
N ASP A 170 -3.50 -6.29 8.72
CA ASP A 170 -2.35 -7.16 8.87
C ASP A 170 -2.79 -8.57 8.51
N PHE A 171 -2.28 -9.06 7.38
CA PHE A 171 -2.58 -10.38 6.84
C PHE A 171 -1.38 -11.33 6.97
N GLY A 172 -0.48 -11.11 7.93
CA GLY A 172 0.72 -11.94 8.04
C GLY A 172 1.52 -12.02 6.73
N ASP A 173 2.44 -12.99 6.66
CA ASP A 173 3.35 -13.10 5.50
C ASP A 173 2.67 -13.81 4.32
N VAL A 174 1.93 -13.09 3.49
CA VAL A 174 1.57 -13.58 2.14
C VAL A 174 2.79 -13.55 1.27
N LYS A 175 3.06 -14.68 0.63
CA LYS A 175 4.13 -14.75 -0.34
C LYS A 175 3.62 -14.41 -1.73
N THR A 176 4.47 -13.81 -2.54
CA THR A 176 4.16 -13.45 -3.93
C THR A 176 3.60 -14.64 -4.71
N GLU A 177 4.07 -15.87 -4.47
CA GLU A 177 3.59 -17.06 -5.18
C GLU A 177 2.13 -17.43 -4.84
N GLU A 178 1.59 -16.88 -3.76
CA GLU A 178 0.21 -17.09 -3.30
C GLU A 178 -0.74 -16.02 -3.82
N PHE A 179 -0.23 -14.98 -4.50
CA PHE A 179 -1.02 -13.92 -5.12
C PHE A 179 -2.16 -14.47 -6.00
N THR A 180 -1.88 -15.50 -6.80
CA THR A 180 -2.89 -16.14 -7.69
C THR A 180 -4.02 -16.86 -6.93
N LYS A 181 -3.84 -17.12 -5.64
CA LYS A 181 -4.86 -17.74 -4.78
C LYS A 181 -5.68 -16.71 -4.03
N LEU A 182 -5.29 -15.44 -4.05
CA LEU A 182 -5.96 -14.39 -3.30
C LEU A 182 -7.37 -14.19 -3.86
N ASN A 183 -8.36 -14.57 -3.05
CA ASN A 183 -9.78 -14.45 -3.31
C ASN A 183 -10.54 -14.58 -1.98
N GLU A 184 -11.87 -14.48 -2.03
CA GLU A 184 -12.76 -14.60 -0.88
C GLU A 184 -12.51 -15.88 -0.05
N ASP A 185 -12.51 -17.05 -0.68
CA ASP A 185 -12.33 -18.34 0.00
C ASP A 185 -10.97 -18.42 0.71
N PHE A 186 -9.93 -17.86 0.09
CA PHE A 186 -8.61 -17.76 0.69
C PHE A 186 -8.64 -16.86 1.92
N LEU A 187 -9.22 -15.67 1.84
CA LEU A 187 -9.33 -14.75 2.99
C LEU A 187 -10.10 -15.37 4.15
N MET A 188 -11.22 -16.04 3.87
CA MET A 188 -12.08 -16.69 4.88
C MET A 188 -11.40 -17.88 5.59
N GLN A 189 -10.33 -18.45 5.01
CA GLN A 189 -9.54 -19.51 5.64
C GLN A 189 -8.42 -18.98 6.54
N HIS A 190 -8.13 -17.69 6.47
CA HIS A 190 -7.02 -17.06 7.17
C HIS A 190 -7.48 -16.19 8.34
N THR A 191 -6.55 -15.92 9.26
CA THR A 191 -6.77 -14.93 10.31
C THR A 191 -6.26 -13.59 9.83
N ILE A 192 -7.11 -12.57 9.90
CA ILE A 192 -6.77 -11.20 9.52
C ILE A 192 -6.79 -10.35 10.77
N SER A 193 -5.75 -9.58 11.02
CA SER A 193 -5.58 -8.78 12.22
C SER A 193 -5.45 -7.30 11.90
N ARG A 194 -5.53 -6.45 12.92
CA ARG A 194 -5.36 -4.99 12.81
C ARG A 194 -6.21 -4.33 11.71
N ILE A 195 -7.40 -4.87 11.48
CA ILE A 195 -8.32 -4.31 10.49
C ILE A 195 -8.76 -2.92 10.94
N GLY A 196 -8.39 -1.92 10.15
CA GLY A 196 -8.93 -0.58 10.16
C GLY A 196 -9.79 -0.42 8.91
N ALA A 197 -11.07 -0.17 9.10
CA ALA A 197 -12.01 0.04 8.02
C ALA A 197 -13.08 1.05 8.42
N TYR A 198 -13.73 1.64 7.44
CA TYR A 198 -14.84 2.56 7.61
C TYR A 198 -16.03 2.01 6.82
N ILE A 199 -17.12 1.74 7.55
CA ILE A 199 -18.38 1.28 7.00
C ILE A 199 -19.34 2.46 7.11
N LEU A 200 -19.57 3.16 6.01
CA LEU A 200 -20.47 4.30 5.96
C LEU A 200 -21.85 3.80 5.56
N ILE A 201 -22.87 4.11 6.34
CA ILE A 201 -24.26 3.68 6.11
C ILE A 201 -25.13 4.93 6.04
N SER A 202 -26.04 4.95 5.08
CA SER A 202 -26.99 6.03 4.92
C SER A 202 -27.95 6.13 6.13
N ASP A 203 -28.23 7.37 6.53
CA ASP A 203 -29.25 7.70 7.50
C ASP A 203 -30.66 7.37 6.99
N GLU A 204 -30.86 7.00 5.72
CA GLU A 204 -32.10 6.37 5.23
C GLU A 204 -32.32 4.95 5.72
N ILE A 205 -31.23 4.22 5.98
CA ILE A 205 -31.25 2.84 6.47
C ILE A 205 -31.20 2.78 7.99
N CYS A 206 -30.29 3.55 8.60
CA CYS A 206 -30.09 3.57 10.05
C CYS A 206 -30.63 4.88 10.64
N LYS A 207 -31.75 4.81 11.35
CA LYS A 207 -32.51 5.97 11.86
C LYS A 207 -32.33 6.21 13.36
N THR A 208 -31.85 5.21 14.11
CA THR A 208 -31.70 5.30 15.57
C THR A 208 -30.35 4.78 16.07
N ASP A 209 -29.97 5.16 17.29
CA ASP A 209 -28.76 4.66 17.95
C ASP A 209 -28.88 3.14 18.26
N ASP A 210 -30.10 2.65 18.53
CA ASP A 210 -30.37 1.22 18.74
C ASP A 210 -30.16 0.38 17.47
N GLU A 211 -30.56 0.90 16.30
CA GLU A 211 -30.31 0.26 15.00
C GLU A 211 -28.81 0.22 14.69
N LEU A 212 -28.08 1.31 14.96
CA LEU A 212 -26.63 1.37 14.80
C LEU A 212 -25.93 0.37 15.74
N MET A 213 -26.36 0.28 17.00
CA MET A 213 -25.83 -0.68 17.97
C MET A 213 -26.05 -2.12 17.50
N LYS A 214 -27.27 -2.45 17.06
CA LYS A 214 -27.62 -3.78 16.57
C LYS A 214 -26.79 -4.17 15.35
N PHE A 215 -26.75 -3.31 14.34
CA PHE A 215 -25.96 -3.53 13.13
C PHE A 215 -24.49 -3.78 13.47
N THR A 216 -23.90 -2.90 14.29
CA THR A 216 -22.48 -3.00 14.66
C THR A 216 -22.20 -4.27 15.43
N THR A 217 -23.11 -4.69 16.32
CA THR A 217 -22.99 -5.94 17.09
C THR A 217 -23.01 -7.17 16.17
N GLU A 218 -23.93 -7.20 15.21
CA GLU A 218 -24.02 -8.30 14.24
C GLU A 218 -22.77 -8.37 13.36
N PHE A 219 -22.29 -7.24 12.84
CA PHE A 219 -21.06 -7.17 12.07
C PHE A 219 -19.83 -7.61 12.88
N PHE A 220 -19.69 -7.15 14.13
CA PHE A 220 -18.54 -7.50 14.97
C PHE A 220 -18.57 -8.97 15.40
N THR A 221 -19.77 -9.54 15.54
CA THR A 221 -19.96 -10.98 15.77
C THR A 221 -19.48 -11.76 14.55
N TRP A 222 -19.93 -11.38 13.35
CA TRP A 222 -19.48 -11.99 12.09
C TRP A 222 -17.95 -11.90 11.91
N MET A 223 -17.34 -10.75 12.21
CA MET A 223 -15.89 -10.62 12.20
C MET A 223 -15.21 -11.60 13.17
N LYS A 224 -15.71 -11.70 14.41
CA LYS A 224 -15.17 -12.60 15.44
C LYS A 224 -15.27 -14.07 15.01
N GLU A 225 -16.40 -14.49 14.44
CA GLU A 225 -16.64 -15.85 13.95
C GLU A 225 -15.67 -16.21 12.80
N ASN A 226 -15.36 -15.24 11.93
CA ASN A 226 -14.44 -15.41 10.81
C ASN A 226 -12.97 -15.10 11.15
N LYS A 227 -12.64 -14.88 12.43
CA LYS A 227 -11.27 -14.56 12.89
C LYS A 227 -10.69 -13.30 12.24
N PHE A 228 -11.55 -12.32 11.99
CA PHE A 228 -11.20 -10.98 11.55
C PHE A 228 -11.12 -10.08 12.78
N TYR A 229 -9.92 -9.60 13.10
CA TYR A 229 -9.64 -8.84 14.31
C TYR A 229 -9.25 -7.41 13.97
N GLY A 230 -9.91 -6.45 14.58
CA GLY A 230 -9.68 -5.03 14.31
C GLY A 230 -10.76 -4.16 14.93
N GLY A 231 -10.72 -2.87 14.59
CA GLY A 231 -11.71 -1.89 15.02
C GLY A 231 -12.21 -1.06 13.85
N PRO A 232 -13.05 -1.62 12.97
CA PRO A 232 -13.76 -0.82 11.99
C PRO A 232 -14.63 0.25 12.66
N TRP A 233 -14.78 1.37 11.97
CA TRP A 233 -15.71 2.43 12.32
C TRP A 233 -17.00 2.19 11.53
N VAL A 234 -18.13 2.07 12.21
CA VAL A 234 -19.44 2.05 11.55
C VAL A 234 -20.04 3.42 11.71
N GLU A 235 -20.16 4.17 10.62
CA GLU A 235 -20.56 5.58 10.63
C GLU A 235 -21.90 5.74 9.91
N VAL A 236 -22.83 6.47 10.52
CA VAL A 236 -24.10 6.87 9.87
C VAL A 236 -23.90 8.24 9.23
N CYS A 237 -24.16 8.34 7.94
CA CYS A 237 -23.92 9.52 7.11
C CYS A 237 -25.22 9.96 6.41
N ARG A 238 -25.35 11.25 6.13
CA ARG A 238 -26.51 11.78 5.39
C ARG A 238 -26.63 11.16 4.00
N ASN A 239 -27.80 10.63 3.68
CA ASN A 239 -28.10 9.99 2.39
C ASN A 239 -27.74 10.87 1.17
N GLU A 240 -27.96 12.18 1.27
CA GLU A 240 -27.69 13.14 0.19
C GLU A 240 -26.24 13.16 -0.31
N ARG A 241 -25.30 12.58 0.46
CA ARG A 241 -23.89 12.46 0.09
C ARG A 241 -23.56 11.17 -0.67
N PHE A 242 -24.46 10.18 -0.70
CA PHE A 242 -24.29 8.94 -1.44
C PHE A 242 -24.62 9.13 -2.93
N THR A 243 -23.86 10.00 -3.61
CA THR A 243 -24.19 10.43 -4.97
C THR A 243 -23.58 9.57 -6.09
N SER A 244 -22.48 8.86 -5.81
CA SER A 244 -21.94 7.82 -6.70
C SER A 244 -21.40 6.63 -5.91
N SER A 245 -21.31 5.47 -6.55
CA SER A 245 -20.70 4.26 -6.01
C SER A 245 -19.18 4.23 -6.18
N GLU A 246 -18.56 5.32 -6.64
CA GLU A 246 -17.12 5.37 -6.86
C GLU A 246 -16.37 5.49 -5.51
N HIS A 247 -15.23 4.81 -5.40
CA HIS A 247 -14.45 4.78 -4.18
C HIS A 247 -13.95 6.18 -3.75
N LYS A 248 -13.73 7.08 -4.71
CA LYS A 248 -13.28 8.46 -4.46
C LYS A 248 -14.28 9.31 -3.66
N ASP A 249 -15.58 8.96 -3.67
CA ASP A 249 -16.61 9.70 -2.95
C ASP A 249 -16.62 9.41 -1.45
N PHE A 250 -15.80 8.46 -0.97
CA PHE A 250 -15.74 8.07 0.44
C PHE A 250 -15.56 9.28 1.37
N SER A 251 -14.62 10.18 1.06
CA SER A 251 -14.36 11.37 1.86
C SER A 251 -15.58 12.30 1.91
N GLU A 252 -16.27 12.49 0.78
CA GLU A 252 -17.45 13.34 0.68
C GLU A 252 -18.65 12.77 1.45
N VAL A 253 -18.85 11.45 1.38
CA VAL A 253 -19.87 10.74 2.17
C VAL A 253 -19.59 10.90 3.66
N ARG A 254 -18.32 10.73 4.04
CA ARG A 254 -17.88 10.77 5.43
C ARG A 254 -18.03 12.15 6.07
N GLU A 255 -17.88 13.23 5.31
CA GLU A 255 -18.17 14.60 5.79
C GLU A 255 -19.61 14.74 6.31
N GLY A 256 -20.55 13.95 5.78
CA GLY A 256 -21.94 13.90 6.21
C GLY A 256 -22.19 13.09 7.49
N ARG A 257 -21.16 12.68 8.22
CA ARG A 257 -21.31 11.84 9.42
C ARG A 257 -22.15 12.50 10.51
N ILE A 258 -23.14 11.76 10.98
CA ILE A 258 -24.07 12.13 12.07
C ILE A 258 -23.64 11.46 13.38
N ALA A 259 -23.40 10.16 13.33
CA ALA A 259 -23.04 9.33 14.47
C ALA A 259 -22.10 8.20 14.03
N PHE A 260 -21.41 7.58 14.97
CA PHE A 260 -20.58 6.42 14.68
C PHE A 260 -20.44 5.50 15.89
N ALA A 261 -20.28 4.22 15.60
CA ALA A 261 -19.98 3.19 16.58
C ALA A 261 -18.50 2.80 16.51
N LEU A 262 -17.91 2.65 17.69
CA LEU A 262 -16.53 2.21 17.91
C LEU A 262 -16.54 0.92 18.70
N GLY A 263 -15.72 -0.03 18.30
CA GLY A 263 -15.39 -1.18 19.13
C GLY A 263 -14.06 -1.79 18.69
N THR A 264 -13.68 -2.91 19.30
CA THR A 264 -12.55 -3.69 18.80
C THR A 264 -12.78 -5.18 19.01
N VAL A 265 -12.75 -5.94 17.91
CA VAL A 265 -12.76 -7.40 17.94
C VAL A 265 -11.33 -7.89 18.20
N ARG A 266 -11.13 -8.61 19.31
CA ARG A 266 -9.83 -9.16 19.71
C ARG A 266 -9.92 -10.66 19.93
N LYS A 267 -8.85 -11.37 19.58
CA LYS A 267 -8.77 -12.83 19.75
C LYS A 267 -8.98 -13.23 21.20
N GLY A 268 -9.98 -14.07 21.45
CA GLY A 268 -10.29 -14.61 22.77
C GLY A 268 -10.86 -13.61 23.77
N GLN A 269 -11.36 -12.45 23.31
CA GLN A 269 -11.98 -11.44 24.15
C GLN A 269 -13.42 -11.16 23.70
N GLU A 270 -14.27 -10.74 24.62
CA GLU A 270 -15.51 -10.08 24.27
C GLU A 270 -15.23 -8.66 23.79
N PHE A 271 -16.03 -8.19 22.85
CA PHE A 271 -15.98 -6.81 22.40
C PHE A 271 -17.08 -6.00 23.10
N ASP A 272 -16.85 -4.71 23.21
CA ASP A 272 -17.83 -3.72 23.63
C ASP A 272 -17.93 -2.65 22.55
N ILE A 273 -19.10 -2.05 22.42
CA ILE A 273 -19.40 -1.05 21.39
C ILE A 273 -19.82 0.24 22.08
N GLU A 274 -19.17 1.34 21.69
CA GLU A 274 -19.51 2.67 22.12
C GLU A 274 -20.03 3.49 20.94
N ILE A 275 -21.21 4.11 21.10
CA ILE A 275 -21.76 5.05 20.12
C ILE A 275 -21.36 6.48 20.50
N ARG A 276 -20.95 7.26 19.50
CA ARG A 276 -20.64 8.68 19.58
C ARG A 276 -21.50 9.46 18.58
N GLY A 277 -22.00 10.62 19.01
CA GLY A 277 -23.04 11.35 18.27
C GLY A 277 -24.43 10.83 18.62
N SER A 278 -25.43 11.17 17.81
CA SER A 278 -26.78 10.62 17.92
C SER A 278 -27.44 10.66 16.55
N VAL A 279 -27.86 9.50 16.05
CA VAL A 279 -28.53 9.36 14.74
C VAL A 279 -29.83 10.18 14.74
N GLU A 280 -30.55 10.14 15.85
CA GLU A 280 -31.85 10.81 16.02
C GLU A 280 -31.77 12.35 15.96
N GLN A 281 -30.61 12.92 16.29
CA GLN A 281 -30.40 14.37 16.28
C GLN A 281 -29.93 14.90 14.91
N GLY A 282 -29.49 14.03 14.00
CA GLY A 282 -29.02 14.39 12.66
C GLY A 282 -30.12 14.60 11.61
N GLY A 283 -31.35 14.14 11.88
CA GLY A 283 -32.51 14.25 10.99
C GLY A 283 -33.27 15.58 11.05
N LYS A 284 -32.61 16.69 11.41
CA LYS A 284 -33.21 18.04 11.46
C LYS A 284 -32.53 19.02 10.51
#